data_AF-A0A225VLZ0-F1
#
_entry.id   AF-A0A225VLZ0-F1
#
_cell.length_a   1.000
_cell.length_b   1.000
_cell.length_c   1.000
_cell.angle_alpha   90.00
_cell.angle_beta   90.00
_cell.angle_gamma   90.00
#
_symmetry.space_group_name_H-M   'P 1'
#
loop_
_entity.id
_entity.type
_entity.pdbx_description
1 polymer ?
#
loop_
_entity_poly.entity_id
_entity_poly.type
_entity_poly.pdbx_seq_one_letter_code
_entity_poly.pdbx_strand_id
1 'polypeptide(L)'
;MAVVAAEFDKALKMDFSSVGQLIVRVNETRNGISQQSRENRKGITIIPNQYAAIKVLSLFPSQVWGNNVDYTSGGFHSDKVDALLRNVFMDKSKSQIQAMRAQIVPANYVASHRPLGKRKWEDERKKKGGECFYCESRYNRDDGTPIARR
;
A
#
# COMPACT_ATOMS: atom_id res chain seq x y z
N MET A 1 24.26 -15.30 -9.24
CA MET A 1 23.02 -14.55 -8.95
C MET A 1 23.25 -13.29 -8.12
N ALA A 2 23.91 -13.33 -6.96
CA ALA A 2 24.06 -12.15 -6.08
C ALA A 2 24.73 -10.93 -6.75
N VAL A 3 25.80 -11.12 -7.53
CA VAL A 3 26.50 -10.02 -8.22
C VAL A 3 25.63 -9.36 -9.30
N VAL A 4 24.91 -10.16 -10.09
CA VAL A 4 24.01 -9.68 -11.16
C VAL A 4 22.77 -8.99 -10.59
N ALA A 5 22.25 -9.48 -9.47
CA ALA A 5 21.20 -8.82 -8.72
C ALA A 5 21.64 -7.45 -8.19
N ALA A 6 22.91 -7.29 -7.80
CA ALA A 6 23.43 -6.03 -7.28
C ALA A 6 23.53 -4.92 -8.34
N GLU A 7 23.93 -5.26 -9.57
CA GLU A 7 23.97 -4.32 -10.69
C GLU A 7 22.57 -3.82 -11.05
N PHE A 8 21.61 -4.74 -11.13
CA PHE A 8 20.21 -4.42 -11.35
C PHE A 8 19.64 -3.55 -10.22
N ASP A 9 19.89 -3.92 -8.97
CA ASP A 9 19.46 -3.14 -7.80
C ASP A 9 20.10 -1.74 -7.78
N LYS A 10 21.32 -1.58 -8.28
CA LYS A 10 21.98 -0.27 -8.42
C LYS A 10 21.25 0.60 -9.45
N ALA A 11 20.88 0.05 -10.60
CA ALA A 11 20.14 0.76 -11.63
C ALA A 11 18.76 1.26 -11.13
N LEU A 12 18.10 0.46 -10.29
CA LEU A 12 16.82 0.82 -9.67
C LEU A 12 16.92 1.91 -8.60
N LYS A 13 18.06 2.02 -7.91
CA LYS A 13 18.28 3.04 -6.87
C LYS A 13 18.52 4.43 -7.44
N MET A 14 19.01 4.52 -8.68
CA MET A 14 19.25 5.79 -9.35
C MET A 14 17.97 6.61 -9.47
N ASP A 15 18.10 7.93 -9.46
CA ASP A 15 16.97 8.81 -9.68
C ASP A 15 16.48 8.75 -11.14
N PHE A 16 15.21 9.07 -11.32
CA PHE A 16 14.54 9.11 -12.61
C PHE A 16 13.58 10.29 -12.66
N SER A 17 13.56 10.97 -13.81
CA SER A 17 12.70 12.13 -14.07
C SER A 17 11.29 11.70 -14.47
N SER A 18 11.12 10.51 -15.04
CA SER A 18 9.82 9.92 -15.36
C SER A 18 9.84 8.39 -15.24
N VAL A 19 8.66 7.80 -15.04
CA VAL A 19 8.48 6.33 -15.05
C VAL A 19 8.89 5.73 -16.39
N GLY A 20 8.63 6.43 -17.50
CA GLY A 20 9.08 6.02 -18.82
C GLY A 20 10.60 5.85 -18.89
N GLN A 21 11.36 6.79 -18.33
CA GLN A 21 12.83 6.72 -18.26
C GLN A 21 13.30 5.53 -17.40
N LEU A 22 12.64 5.27 -16.26
CA LEU A 22 12.94 4.12 -15.41
C LEU A 22 12.76 2.80 -16.16
N ILE A 23 11.64 2.63 -16.87
CA ILE A 23 11.32 1.41 -17.63
C ILE A 23 12.39 1.13 -18.69
N VAL A 24 12.78 2.16 -19.46
CA VAL A 24 13.84 2.02 -20.47
C VAL A 24 15.14 1.55 -19.82
N ARG A 25 15.59 2.21 -18.75
CA ARG A 25 16.82 1.85 -18.02
C ARG A 25 16.79 0.41 -17.50
N VAL A 26 15.66 -0.04 -16.95
CA VAL A 26 15.49 -1.39 -16.43
C VAL A 26 15.63 -2.43 -17.53
N ASN A 27 14.97 -2.20 -18.67
CA ASN A 27 15.03 -3.09 -19.83
C ASN A 27 16.44 -3.13 -20.44
N GLU A 28 17.10 -1.99 -20.58
CA GLU A 28 18.49 -1.90 -21.03
C GLU A 28 19.45 -2.64 -20.10
N THR A 29 19.33 -2.44 -18.79
CA THR A 29 20.17 -3.12 -17.79
C THR A 29 19.98 -4.63 -17.84
N ARG A 30 18.73 -5.11 -17.95
CA ARG A 30 18.42 -6.54 -18.08
C ARG A 30 19.01 -7.14 -19.36
N ASN A 31 18.91 -6.42 -20.47
CA ASN A 31 19.43 -6.85 -21.76
C ASN A 31 20.97 -6.87 -21.75
N GLY A 32 21.60 -5.85 -21.17
CA GLY A 32 23.06 -5.77 -21.00
C GLY A 32 23.60 -6.93 -20.17
N ILE A 33 22.95 -7.24 -19.05
CA ILE A 33 23.30 -8.41 -18.22
C ILE A 33 23.19 -9.72 -19.01
N SER A 34 22.11 -9.88 -19.78
CA SER A 34 21.88 -11.07 -20.59
C SER A 34 22.93 -11.22 -21.70
N GLN A 35 23.31 -10.10 -22.32
CA GLN A 35 24.35 -10.05 -23.34
C GLN A 35 25.73 -10.36 -22.73
N GLN A 36 26.09 -9.68 -21.65
CA GLN A 36 27.37 -9.87 -20.98
C GLN A 36 27.54 -11.29 -20.45
N SER A 37 26.44 -11.93 -20.04
CA SER A 37 26.47 -13.34 -19.64
C SER A 37 26.78 -14.28 -20.80
N ARG A 38 26.28 -14.00 -22.01
CA ARG A 38 26.59 -14.79 -23.22
C ARG A 38 28.05 -14.62 -23.63
N GLU A 39 28.55 -13.38 -23.58
CA GLU A 39 29.92 -13.04 -23.97
C GLU A 39 30.96 -13.66 -23.03
N ASN A 40 30.69 -13.70 -21.73
CA ASN A 40 31.66 -14.18 -20.74
C ASN A 40 31.76 -15.70 -20.59
N ARG A 41 30.99 -16.51 -21.34
CA ARG A 41 30.94 -17.99 -21.25
C ARG A 41 30.76 -18.57 -19.82
N LYS A 42 30.40 -17.75 -18.83
CA LYS A 42 30.21 -18.13 -17.41
C LYS A 42 28.84 -18.76 -17.11
N GLY A 43 28.19 -19.33 -18.14
CA GLY A 43 26.80 -19.77 -18.09
C GLY A 43 25.81 -18.64 -18.37
N ILE A 44 24.53 -18.99 -18.53
CA ILE A 44 23.44 -18.03 -18.81
C ILE A 44 22.91 -17.49 -17.47
N THR A 45 23.29 -16.27 -17.12
CA THR A 45 22.76 -15.54 -15.97
C THR A 45 21.62 -14.66 -16.46
N ILE A 46 20.39 -15.13 -16.28
CA ILE A 46 19.17 -14.40 -16.61
C ILE A 46 18.60 -13.84 -15.32
N ILE A 47 18.27 -12.55 -15.31
CA ILE A 47 17.39 -12.02 -14.26
C ILE A 47 15.99 -12.55 -14.55
N PRO A 48 15.39 -13.36 -13.65
CA PRO A 48 14.04 -13.85 -13.86
C PRO A 48 13.06 -12.68 -14.04
N ASN A 49 12.15 -12.80 -14.99
CA ASN A 49 11.16 -11.75 -15.30
C ASN A 49 10.38 -11.33 -14.04
N GLN A 50 9.94 -12.31 -13.24
CA GLN A 50 9.22 -12.07 -11.99
C GLN A 50 10.05 -11.30 -10.96
N TYR A 51 11.35 -11.60 -10.87
CA TYR A 51 12.24 -10.88 -9.97
C TYR A 51 12.36 -9.41 -10.37
N ALA A 52 12.59 -9.14 -11.66
CA ALA A 52 12.65 -7.78 -12.17
C ALA A 52 11.34 -7.01 -11.91
N ALA A 53 10.21 -7.63 -12.23
CA ALA A 53 8.88 -7.05 -12.03
C ALA A 53 8.60 -6.69 -10.55
N ILE A 54 8.86 -7.60 -9.61
CA ILE A 54 8.68 -7.34 -8.17
C ILE A 54 9.59 -6.20 -7.71
N LYS A 55 10.85 -6.21 -8.15
CA LYS A 55 11.82 -5.18 -7.77
C LYS A 55 11.44 -3.80 -8.27
N VAL A 56 10.98 -3.68 -9.51
CA VAL A 56 10.48 -2.42 -10.05
C VAL A 56 9.24 -1.95 -9.27
N LEU A 57 8.25 -2.83 -9.06
CA LEU A 57 7.03 -2.51 -8.32
C LEU A 57 7.31 -2.05 -6.88
N SER A 58 8.34 -2.59 -6.24
CA SER A 58 8.73 -2.21 -4.87
C SER A 58 9.16 -0.75 -4.72
N LEU A 59 9.48 -0.06 -5.83
CA LEU A 59 9.79 1.37 -5.83
C LEU A 59 8.54 2.26 -5.68
N PHE A 60 7.36 1.70 -5.92
CA PHE A 60 6.10 2.42 -5.97
C PHE A 60 5.22 2.07 -4.77
N PRO A 61 4.38 3.01 -4.29
CA PRO A 61 3.46 2.72 -3.20
C PRO A 61 2.43 1.65 -3.59
N SER A 62 2.47 0.50 -2.92
CA SER A 62 1.63 -0.67 -3.23
C SER A 62 0.13 -0.42 -3.04
N GLN A 63 -0.25 0.58 -2.24
CA GLN A 63 -1.64 0.97 -2.06
C GLN A 63 -2.26 1.52 -3.35
N VAL A 64 -1.44 2.00 -4.29
CA VAL A 64 -1.91 2.61 -5.55
C VAL A 64 -2.04 1.56 -6.67
N TRP A 65 -1.13 0.58 -6.71
CA TRP A 65 -1.08 -0.40 -7.81
C TRP A 65 -1.44 -1.83 -7.39
N GLY A 66 -1.43 -2.17 -6.11
CA GLY A 66 -1.49 -3.55 -5.61
C GLY A 66 -2.73 -4.33 -6.04
N ASN A 67 -3.87 -3.64 -6.18
CA ASN A 67 -5.14 -4.24 -6.61
C ASN A 67 -5.24 -4.43 -8.14
N ASN A 68 -4.33 -3.81 -8.90
CA ASN A 68 -4.35 -3.81 -10.37
C ASN A 68 -3.33 -4.79 -10.97
N VAL A 69 -2.64 -5.57 -10.13
CA VAL A 69 -1.68 -6.57 -10.57
C VAL A 69 -2.36 -7.93 -10.64
N ASP A 70 -2.18 -8.59 -11.78
CA ASP A 70 -2.51 -10.00 -11.94
C ASP A 70 -1.33 -10.85 -11.44
N TYR A 71 -1.52 -11.52 -10.31
CA TYR A 71 -0.50 -12.35 -9.65
C TYR A 71 -0.44 -13.79 -10.20
N THR A 72 -1.21 -14.12 -11.24
CA THR A 72 -1.13 -15.45 -11.86
C THR A 72 0.18 -15.63 -12.62
N SER A 73 0.61 -16.89 -12.82
CA SER A 73 1.88 -17.21 -13.49
C SER A 73 1.94 -16.74 -14.95
N GLY A 74 0.79 -16.60 -15.64
CA GLY A 74 0.70 -15.97 -16.98
C GLY A 74 0.31 -14.49 -16.95
N GLY A 75 -0.05 -13.97 -15.77
CA GLY A 75 -0.42 -12.59 -15.51
C GLY A 75 0.77 -11.69 -15.20
N PHE A 76 1.74 -12.23 -14.47
CA PHE A 76 2.82 -11.45 -13.88
C PHE A 76 4.06 -11.36 -14.79
N HIS A 77 4.00 -10.49 -15.80
CA HIS A 77 5.06 -10.22 -16.77
C HIS A 77 5.50 -8.76 -16.76
N SER A 78 6.78 -8.50 -17.07
CA SER A 78 7.37 -7.16 -17.20
C SER A 78 6.52 -6.21 -18.05
N ASP A 79 6.04 -6.63 -19.22
CA ASP A 79 5.30 -5.74 -20.13
C ASP A 79 3.97 -5.26 -19.55
N LYS A 80 3.28 -6.14 -18.80
CA LYS A 80 2.04 -5.81 -18.09
C LYS A 80 2.30 -4.88 -16.91
N VAL A 81 3.41 -5.09 -16.19
CA VAL A 81 3.85 -4.20 -15.10
C VAL A 81 4.26 -2.83 -15.64
N ASP A 82 4.97 -2.77 -16.76
CA ASP A 82 5.37 -1.53 -17.41
C ASP A 82 4.14 -0.72 -17.86
N ALA A 83 3.17 -1.38 -18.49
CA ALA A 83 1.90 -0.77 -18.87
C ALA A 83 1.12 -0.27 -17.64
N LEU A 84 1.04 -1.08 -16.58
CA LEU A 84 0.40 -0.69 -15.33
C LEU A 84 1.04 0.56 -14.73
N LEU A 85 2.37 0.59 -14.62
CA LEU A 85 3.09 1.72 -14.05
C LEU A 85 2.91 3.00 -14.86
N ARG A 86 2.93 2.91 -16.19
CA ARG A 86 2.65 4.04 -17.08
C ARG A 86 1.22 4.55 -16.92
N ASN A 87 0.24 3.65 -16.77
CA ASN A 87 -1.16 4.04 -16.60
C ASN A 87 -1.42 4.69 -15.24
N VAL A 88 -0.81 4.17 -14.17
CA VAL A 88 -1.05 4.62 -12.79
C VAL A 88 -0.24 5.88 -12.45
N PHE A 89 1.03 5.91 -12.83
CA PHE A 89 1.97 6.97 -12.44
C PHE A 89 2.33 7.92 -13.58
N MET A 90 1.98 7.61 -14.83
CA MET A 90 2.27 8.46 -16.00
C MET A 90 3.75 8.84 -16.04
N ASP A 91 4.07 10.10 -16.34
CA ASP A 91 5.44 10.61 -16.38
C ASP A 91 5.93 11.20 -15.05
N LYS A 92 5.38 10.74 -13.91
CA LYS A 92 5.84 11.21 -12.60
C LYS A 92 7.31 10.86 -12.33
N SER A 93 8.00 11.79 -11.70
CA SER A 93 9.37 11.59 -11.22
C SER A 93 9.40 10.81 -9.91
N LYS A 94 10.59 10.33 -9.53
CA LYS A 94 10.80 9.63 -8.26
C LYS A 94 10.39 10.46 -7.04
N SER A 95 10.70 11.76 -7.03
CA SER A 95 10.35 12.66 -5.92
C SER A 95 8.85 12.88 -5.82
N GLN A 96 8.14 12.99 -6.96
CA GLN A 96 6.68 13.07 -6.98
C GLN A 96 6.03 11.79 -6.46
N ILE A 97 6.55 10.62 -6.82
CA ILE A 97 6.07 9.32 -6.31
C ILE A 97 6.32 9.20 -4.81
N GLN A 98 7.47 9.66 -4.31
CA GLN A 98 7.77 9.71 -2.88
C GLN A 98 6.82 10.65 -2.13
N ALA A 99 6.51 11.81 -2.69
CA ALA A 99 5.54 12.74 -2.11
C ALA A 99 4.13 12.12 -2.05
N MET A 100 3.72 11.36 -3.08
CA MET A 100 2.46 10.60 -3.04
C MET A 100 2.46 9.60 -1.88
N ARG A 101 3.57 8.88 -1.67
CA ARG A 101 3.69 7.92 -0.57
C ARG A 101 3.52 8.57 0.81
N ALA A 102 4.02 9.79 0.99
CA ALA A 102 3.86 10.55 2.24
C ALA A 102 2.41 10.99 2.52
N GLN A 103 1.59 11.12 1.47
CA GLN A 103 0.18 11.53 1.58
C GLN A 103 -0.78 10.35 1.77
N ILE A 104 -0.31 9.11 1.61
CA ILE A 104 -1.15 7.92 1.79
C ILE A 104 -1.50 7.78 3.27
N VAL A 105 -2.77 7.99 3.56
CA VAL A 105 -3.34 7.79 4.88
C VAL A 105 -3.54 6.27 5.10
N PRO A 106 -3.08 5.69 6.22
CA PRO A 106 -3.31 4.27 6.50
C PRO A 106 -4.81 3.95 6.54
N ALA A 107 -5.21 2.76 6.08
CA ALA A 107 -6.61 2.33 6.10
C ALA A 107 -7.23 2.32 7.52
N ASN A 108 -6.40 2.28 8.57
CA ASN A 108 -6.81 2.36 9.98
C ASN A 108 -6.82 3.79 10.55
N TYR A 109 -6.64 4.82 9.72
CA TYR A 109 -6.69 6.21 10.17
C TYR A 109 -8.15 6.61 10.40
N VAL A 110 -8.63 6.35 11.61
CA VAL A 110 -9.77 7.08 12.14
C VAL A 110 -9.28 8.52 12.34
N ALA A 111 -9.92 9.49 11.68
CA ALA A 111 -9.79 10.89 12.00
C ALA A 111 -10.40 11.15 13.40
N SER A 112 -9.78 10.56 14.42
CA SER A 112 -9.93 10.94 15.80
C SER A 112 -9.50 12.41 15.87
N HIS A 113 -10.15 13.21 16.71
CA HIS A 113 -9.97 14.67 16.83
C HIS A 113 -10.76 15.58 15.87
N ARG A 114 -11.92 15.15 15.34
CA ARG A 114 -13.05 16.09 15.41
C ARG A 114 -13.70 15.88 16.78
N PRO A 115 -13.56 16.79 17.75
CA PRO A 115 -14.46 16.78 18.88
C PRO A 115 -15.85 16.98 18.29
N LEU A 116 -16.62 15.90 18.18
CA LEU A 116 -18.04 15.96 17.91
C LEU A 116 -18.59 16.85 19.03
N GLY A 117 -18.86 18.11 18.70
CA GLY A 117 -19.39 19.09 19.63
C GLY A 117 -20.55 18.43 20.35
N LYS A 118 -20.49 18.44 21.69
CA LYS A 118 -21.56 17.94 22.54
C LYS A 118 -22.84 18.62 22.03
N ARG A 119 -23.76 17.85 21.43
CA ARG A 119 -25.10 18.38 21.21
C ARG A 119 -25.61 18.77 22.59
N LYS A 120 -25.99 20.03 22.76
CA LYS A 120 -26.75 20.45 23.93
C LYS A 120 -27.98 19.55 23.97
N TRP A 121 -28.03 18.68 24.98
CA TRP A 121 -29.28 18.08 25.42
C TRP A 121 -30.16 19.26 25.82
N GLU A 122 -31.16 19.52 24.98
CA GLU A 122 -32.26 20.40 25.33
C GLU A 122 -33.01 19.69 26.47
N ASP A 123 -33.06 20.37 27.61
CA ASP A 123 -33.75 19.89 28.78
C ASP A 123 -35.26 19.80 28.50
N GLU A 124 -35.88 18.81 29.14
CA GLU A 124 -37.32 18.51 29.15
C GLU A 124 -37.98 17.99 27.86
N ARG A 125 -37.90 16.66 27.70
CA ARG A 125 -39.15 15.89 27.63
C ARG A 125 -39.21 14.93 28.81
N LYS A 126 -40.06 15.24 29.79
CA LYS A 126 -40.53 14.31 30.83
C LYS A 126 -41.07 13.04 30.16
N LYS A 127 -40.22 12.05 29.96
CA LYS A 127 -40.65 10.68 29.64
C LYS A 127 -40.92 9.98 30.96
N LYS A 128 -42.21 9.73 31.22
CA LYS A 128 -42.66 8.74 32.18
C LYS A 128 -42.03 7.38 31.80
N GLY A 129 -41.47 6.68 32.78
CA GLY A 129 -41.14 5.26 32.70
C GLY A 129 -39.72 4.97 32.24
N GLY A 130 -38.80 4.86 33.21
CA GLY A 130 -37.42 4.44 33.01
C GLY A 130 -37.26 2.93 32.88
N GLU A 131 -37.57 2.38 31.71
CA GLU A 131 -37.31 0.96 31.43
C GLU A 131 -36.04 0.77 30.60
N CYS A 132 -35.04 0.10 31.18
CA CYS A 132 -33.86 -0.36 30.45
C CYS A 132 -34.29 -1.43 29.43
N PHE A 133 -34.12 -1.14 28.13
CA PHE A 133 -34.52 -2.01 27.02
C PHE A 133 -33.86 -3.40 27.02
N TYR A 134 -32.70 -3.55 27.69
CA TYR A 134 -31.97 -4.83 27.79
C TYR A 134 -32.20 -5.56 29.12
N CYS A 135 -32.76 -4.87 30.11
CA CYS A 135 -32.79 -5.36 31.49
C CYS A 135 -34.22 -5.65 31.99
N GLU A 136 -35.25 -5.38 31.18
CA GLU A 136 -36.67 -5.42 31.59
C GLU A 136 -36.91 -4.76 32.96
N SER A 137 -36.23 -3.63 33.20
CA SER A 137 -36.33 -2.87 34.45
C SER A 137 -35.92 -3.61 35.73
N ARG A 138 -35.40 -4.85 35.67
CA ARG A 138 -35.12 -5.67 36.87
C ARG A 138 -34.02 -5.13 37.78
N TYR A 139 -33.18 -4.24 37.27
CA TYR A 139 -32.03 -3.69 37.99
C TYR A 139 -32.06 -2.16 38.11
N ASN A 140 -33.15 -1.51 37.69
CA ASN A 140 -33.29 -0.07 37.83
C ASN A 140 -33.84 0.25 39.24
N ARG A 141 -32.94 0.47 40.21
CA ARG A 141 -33.27 1.26 41.40
C ARG A 141 -32.44 2.53 41.39
N ASP A 142 -33.12 3.66 41.55
CA ASP A 142 -32.55 5.01 41.44
C ASP A 142 -31.76 5.46 42.69
N ASP A 143 -31.53 4.58 43.67
CA ASP A 143 -30.94 4.92 44.97
C ASP A 143 -29.46 4.55 45.12
N GLY A 144 -28.77 4.17 44.04
CA GLY A 144 -27.29 4.17 44.00
C GLY A 144 -26.57 3.24 45.00
N THR A 145 -27.25 2.22 45.52
CA THR A 145 -26.62 1.28 46.46
C THR A 145 -25.99 0.11 45.69
N PRO A 146 -24.67 -0.16 45.81
CA PRO A 146 -24.03 -1.24 45.06
C PRO A 146 -24.44 -2.62 45.62
N ILE A 147 -24.82 -3.52 44.71
CA ILE A 147 -25.20 -4.90 45.04
C ILE A 147 -23.92 -5.67 45.42
N ALA A 148 -23.79 -6.02 46.70
CA ALA A 148 -22.76 -6.94 47.16
C ALA A 148 -22.99 -8.32 46.54
N ARG A 149 -22.05 -8.79 45.70
CA ARG A 149 -22.03 -10.18 45.22
C ARG A 149 -21.63 -11.08 46.37
N ARG A 150 -22.47 -12.07 46.70
CA ARG A 150 -22.07 -13.27 47.45
C ARG A 150 -22.03 -14.44 46.47
#